data_AF-A0A3A5ULN3-F1
#
_entry.id   AF-A0A3A5ULN3-F1
#
_cell.length_a   1.000
_cell.length_b   1.000
_cell.length_c   1.000
_cell.angle_alpha   90.00
_cell.angle_beta   90.00
_cell.angle_gamma   90.00
#
_symmetry.space_group_name_H-M   'P 1'
#
loop_
_entity.id
_entity.type
_entity.pdbx_description
1 polymer ?
#
loop_
_entity_poly.entity_id
_entity_poly.type
_entity_poly.pdbx_seq_one_letter_code
_entity_poly.pdbx_strand_id
1 'polypeptide(L)'
;MDRSAKISVTAGDVEFELDGSPTEIEERLSHLRQDDSWGIMIERLKVAREEAMNSAVDAAKKSGLPSRGADFKKMIDTYSLKRKPDQVLGAIHYLRDVEKVMDSPPRVINQLFDDAGIESPGNLSLYLNRLREREFLVIPSGSEDKNRYAVLSTEGQEHLNKRSTK
;
A
#
# COMPACT_ATOMS: atom_id res chain seq x y z
N MET A 1 -0.68 -40.01 -25.23
CA MET A 1 -0.31 -39.24 -24.03
C MET A 1 -1.24 -38.05 -23.99
N ASP A 2 -2.32 -38.14 -23.22
CA ASP A 2 -3.22 -36.99 -23.04
C ASP A 2 -2.46 -35.92 -22.27
N ARG A 3 -2.31 -34.75 -22.89
CA ARG A 3 -1.70 -33.58 -22.23
C ARG A 3 -2.78 -32.98 -21.36
N SER A 4 -2.63 -33.06 -20.05
CA SER A 4 -3.42 -32.25 -19.11
C SER A 4 -2.78 -30.87 -18.97
N ALA A 5 -3.62 -29.87 -18.76
CA ALA A 5 -3.25 -28.51 -18.40
C ALA A 5 -4.00 -28.13 -17.12
N LYS A 6 -3.41 -27.23 -16.33
CA LYS A 6 -4.00 -26.74 -15.08
C LYS A 6 -3.80 -25.23 -15.00
N ILE A 7 -4.87 -24.51 -14.67
CA ILE A 7 -4.87 -23.07 -14.39
C ILE A 7 -5.28 -22.88 -12.94
N SER A 8 -4.45 -22.17 -12.17
CA SER A 8 -4.77 -21.78 -10.80
C SER A 8 -4.60 -20.28 -10.63
N VAL A 9 -5.59 -19.64 -10.00
CA VAL A 9 -5.57 -18.22 -9.64
C VAL A 9 -5.89 -18.11 -8.16
N THR A 10 -4.97 -17.51 -7.40
CA THR A 10 -5.15 -17.24 -5.98
C THR A 10 -5.04 -15.74 -5.75
N ALA A 11 -6.08 -15.12 -5.19
CA ALA A 11 -6.10 -13.71 -4.88
C ALA A 11 -6.87 -13.45 -3.57
N GLY A 12 -6.13 -13.17 -2.50
CA GLY A 12 -6.70 -13.04 -1.16
C GLY A 12 -7.23 -14.39 -0.63
N ASP A 13 -8.51 -14.42 -0.26
CA ASP A 13 -9.27 -15.61 0.14
C ASP A 13 -9.93 -16.34 -1.05
N VAL A 14 -9.77 -15.84 -2.27
CA VAL A 14 -10.34 -16.45 -3.48
C VAL A 14 -9.34 -17.39 -4.12
N GLU A 15 -9.71 -18.67 -4.21
CA GLU A 15 -8.97 -19.71 -4.91
C GLU A 15 -9.82 -20.24 -6.08
N PHE A 16 -9.22 -20.22 -7.27
CA PHE A 16 -9.84 -20.72 -8.50
C PHE A 16 -8.90 -21.71 -9.17
N GLU A 17 -9.40 -22.90 -9.45
CA GLU A 17 -8.63 -23.98 -10.08
C GLU A 17 -9.42 -24.61 -11.23
N LEU A 18 -8.79 -24.74 -12.39
CA LEU A 18 -9.27 -25.49 -13.54
C LEU A 18 -8.22 -26.53 -13.94
N ASP A 19 -8.64 -27.79 -14.06
CA ASP A 19 -7.83 -28.89 -14.58
C ASP A 19 -8.61 -29.60 -15.71
N GLY A 20 -7.90 -30.04 -16.73
CA GLY A 20 -8.46 -30.77 -17.86
C GLY A 20 -7.52 -30.79 -19.06
N SER A 21 -8.01 -31.29 -20.20
CA SER A 21 -7.28 -31.14 -21.46
C SER A 21 -7.27 -29.67 -21.91
N PRO A 22 -6.27 -29.24 -22.71
CA PRO A 22 -6.20 -27.88 -23.24
C PRO A 22 -7.49 -27.40 -23.91
N THR A 23 -8.17 -28.27 -24.65
CA THR A 23 -9.44 -27.96 -25.34
C THR A 23 -10.58 -27.73 -24.34
N GLU A 24 -10.70 -28.58 -23.32
CA GLU A 24 -11.72 -28.42 -22.27
C GLU A 24 -11.51 -27.14 -21.46
N ILE A 25 -10.25 -26.76 -21.23
CA ILE A 25 -9.91 -25.52 -20.54
C ILE A 25 -10.24 -24.31 -21.40
N GLU A 26 -9.95 -24.35 -22.70
CA GLU A 26 -10.26 -23.27 -23.63
C GLU A 26 -11.78 -23.03 -23.77
N GLU A 27 -12.56 -24.12 -23.89
CA GLU A 27 -14.02 -24.03 -23.92
C GLU A 27 -14.61 -23.45 -22.63
N ARG A 28 -14.11 -23.88 -21.46
CA ARG A 28 -14.53 -23.35 -20.15
C ARG A 28 -14.14 -21.88 -19.97
N LEU A 29 -12.95 -21.48 -20.40
CA LEU A 29 -12.51 -20.09 -20.37
C LEU A 29 -13.37 -19.20 -21.29
N SER A 30 -13.75 -19.71 -22.46
CA SER A 30 -14.63 -19.00 -23.40
C SER A 30 -16.02 -18.75 -22.81
N HIS A 31 -16.61 -19.76 -22.16
CA HIS A 31 -17.91 -19.61 -21.48
C HIS A 31 -17.84 -18.61 -20.33
N LEU A 32 -16.82 -18.70 -19.47
CA LEU A 32 -16.67 -17.74 -18.36
C LEU A 32 -16.51 -16.29 -18.88
N ARG A 33 -15.84 -16.09 -20.02
CA ARG A 33 -15.70 -14.78 -20.69
C ARG A 33 -17.01 -14.24 -21.26
N GLN A 34 -17.92 -15.09 -21.70
CA GLN A 34 -19.23 -14.66 -22.23
C GLN A 34 -20.23 -14.30 -21.12
N ASP A 35 -20.12 -14.92 -19.95
CA ASP A 35 -21.12 -14.81 -18.87
C ASP A 35 -20.97 -13.59 -17.93
N ASP A 36 -20.19 -12.55 -18.28
CA ASP A 36 -19.84 -11.40 -17.39
C ASP A 36 -19.25 -11.79 -16.01
N SER A 37 -19.03 -13.09 -15.79
CA SER A 37 -18.64 -13.70 -14.52
C SER A 37 -17.24 -13.26 -14.09
N TRP A 38 -16.33 -13.04 -15.05
CA TRP A 38 -15.02 -12.46 -14.80
C TRP A 38 -15.08 -11.01 -14.34
N GLY A 39 -15.97 -10.20 -14.91
CA GLY A 39 -16.18 -8.81 -14.49
C GLY A 39 -16.67 -8.75 -13.04
N ILE A 40 -17.63 -9.61 -12.71
CA ILE A 40 -18.18 -9.75 -11.36
C ILE A 40 -17.12 -10.27 -10.37
N MET A 41 -16.31 -11.26 -10.76
CA MET A 41 -15.23 -11.80 -9.91
C MET A 41 -14.13 -10.76 -9.65
N ILE A 42 -13.72 -9.99 -10.66
CA ILE A 42 -12.75 -8.90 -10.49
C ILE A 42 -13.32 -7.81 -9.60
N GLU A 43 -14.61 -7.47 -9.76
CA GLU A 43 -15.24 -6.47 -8.91
C GLU A 43 -15.36 -6.94 -7.46
N ARG A 44 -15.73 -8.20 -7.24
CA ARG A 44 -15.70 -8.85 -5.91
C ARG A 44 -14.30 -8.86 -5.32
N LEU A 45 -13.25 -9.10 -6.12
CA LEU A 45 -11.86 -9.05 -5.66
C LEU A 45 -11.44 -7.64 -5.25
N LYS A 46 -11.87 -6.60 -5.99
CA LYS A 46 -11.64 -5.21 -5.58
C LYS A 46 -12.36 -4.87 -4.29
N VAL A 47 -13.63 -5.26 -4.15
CA VAL A 47 -14.42 -5.05 -2.93
C VAL A 47 -13.80 -5.78 -1.75
N ALA A 48 -13.46 -7.08 -1.89
CA ALA A 48 -12.79 -7.85 -0.84
C ALA A 48 -11.44 -7.23 -0.45
N ARG A 49 -10.67 -6.70 -1.40
CA ARG A 49 -9.43 -5.95 -1.12
C ARG A 49 -9.71 -4.65 -0.37
N GLU A 50 -10.72 -3.91 -0.76
CA GLU A 50 -11.12 -2.67 -0.07
C GLU A 50 -11.66 -2.97 1.33
N GLU A 51 -12.44 -4.03 1.50
CA GLU A 51 -12.96 -4.50 2.79
C GLU A 51 -11.84 -5.04 3.68
N ALA A 52 -10.87 -5.78 3.17
CA ALA A 52 -9.70 -6.24 3.92
C ALA A 52 -8.83 -5.05 4.35
N MET A 53 -8.66 -4.05 3.48
CA MET A 53 -7.93 -2.82 3.80
C MET A 53 -8.68 -1.96 4.81
N ASN A 54 -9.99 -1.80 4.65
CA ASN A 54 -10.85 -1.11 5.61
C ASN A 54 -10.89 -1.87 6.94
N SER A 55 -10.87 -3.20 6.93
CA SER A 55 -10.81 -4.03 8.14
C SER A 55 -9.47 -3.95 8.84
N ALA A 56 -8.36 -3.82 8.11
CA ALA A 56 -7.05 -3.56 8.70
C ALA A 56 -6.99 -2.17 9.35
N VAL A 57 -7.58 -1.16 8.69
CA VAL A 57 -7.72 0.21 9.22
C VAL A 57 -8.67 0.24 10.43
N ASP A 58 -9.78 -0.49 10.36
CA ASP A 58 -10.77 -0.56 11.43
C ASP A 58 -10.29 -1.42 12.60
N ALA A 59 -9.46 -2.44 12.37
CA ALA A 59 -8.77 -3.16 13.43
C ALA A 59 -7.74 -2.26 14.13
N ALA A 60 -7.04 -1.41 13.39
CA ALA A 60 -6.14 -0.39 13.96
C ALA A 60 -6.91 0.70 14.74
N LYS A 61 -8.14 1.03 14.35
CA LYS A 61 -9.04 1.93 15.09
C LYS A 61 -9.68 1.25 16.31
N LYS A 62 -10.12 -0.02 16.19
CA LYS A 62 -10.81 -0.81 17.23
C LYS A 62 -9.89 -1.37 18.31
N SER A 63 -8.58 -1.50 18.05
CA SER A 63 -7.59 -1.88 19.07
C SER A 63 -7.43 -0.83 20.16
N GLY A 64 -8.06 0.36 20.02
CA GLY A 64 -7.90 1.44 20.97
C GLY A 64 -6.47 1.98 20.93
N LEU A 65 -5.97 2.38 19.77
CA LEU A 65 -4.94 3.41 19.71
C LEU A 65 -5.62 4.80 19.70
N PRO A 66 -5.79 5.46 20.87
CA PRO A 66 -5.76 6.91 20.97
C PRO A 66 -4.48 7.55 20.41
N SER A 67 -3.54 6.78 19.87
CA SER A 67 -2.17 7.22 19.67
C SER A 67 -1.68 7.24 18.23
N ARG A 68 -2.27 6.58 17.21
CA ARG A 68 -1.66 6.55 15.87
C ARG A 68 -1.42 7.94 15.27
N GLY A 69 -2.50 8.71 15.13
CA GLY A 69 -2.42 10.10 14.68
C GLY A 69 -1.66 11.00 15.66
N ALA A 70 -1.81 10.78 16.97
CA ALA A 70 -1.13 11.58 17.99
C ALA A 70 0.38 11.33 18.06
N ASP A 71 0.83 10.10 17.86
CA ASP A 71 2.21 9.63 17.82
C ASP A 71 2.88 10.12 16.54
N PHE A 72 2.18 10.00 15.41
CA PHE A 72 2.64 10.60 14.16
C PHE A 72 2.79 12.11 14.30
N LYS A 73 1.79 12.80 14.87
CA LYS A 73 1.86 14.24 15.15
C LYS A 73 3.03 14.58 16.08
N LYS A 74 3.20 13.84 17.17
CA LYS A 74 4.31 14.01 18.11
C LYS A 74 5.66 13.84 17.41
N MET A 75 5.79 12.88 16.50
CA MET A 75 7.00 12.68 15.71
C MET A 75 7.24 13.86 14.75
N ILE A 76 6.21 14.33 14.05
CA ILE A 76 6.27 15.51 13.17
C ILE A 76 6.75 16.75 13.94
N ASP A 77 6.21 16.95 15.15
CA ASP A 77 6.57 18.05 16.04
C ASP A 77 8.01 17.91 16.57
N THR A 78 8.37 16.71 17.04
CA THR A 78 9.72 16.40 17.57
C THR A 78 10.80 16.59 16.50
N TYR A 79 10.52 16.19 15.25
CA TYR A 79 11.46 16.33 14.14
C TYR A 79 11.33 17.70 13.45
N SER A 80 10.53 18.63 13.98
CA SER A 80 10.31 19.96 13.42
C SER A 80 9.98 19.95 11.91
N LEU A 81 9.17 18.98 11.47
CA LEU A 81 8.84 18.76 10.05
C LEU A 81 7.75 19.73 9.58
N LYS A 82 8.16 20.95 9.24
CA LYS A 82 7.23 22.05 8.87
C LYS A 82 6.75 22.02 7.42
N ARG A 83 7.56 21.48 6.50
CA ARG A 83 7.26 21.52 5.05
C ARG A 83 6.60 20.22 4.61
N LYS A 84 5.61 20.30 3.70
CA LYS A 84 4.91 19.12 3.17
C LYS A 84 5.83 18.00 2.67
N PRO A 85 6.92 18.24 1.91
CA PRO A 85 7.84 17.17 1.51
C PRO A 85 8.48 16.45 2.71
N ASP A 86 8.86 17.20 3.75
CA ASP A 86 9.49 16.64 4.95
C ASP A 86 8.46 15.85 5.78
N GLN A 87 7.22 16.33 5.84
CA GLN A 87 6.11 15.62 6.49
C GLN A 87 5.76 14.32 5.76
N VAL A 88 5.77 14.33 4.42
CA VAL A 88 5.58 13.11 3.61
C VAL A 88 6.71 12.11 3.86
N LEU A 89 7.97 12.59 3.90
CA LEU A 89 9.11 11.73 4.23
C LEU A 89 8.97 11.14 5.65
N GLY A 90 8.54 11.95 6.62
CA GLY A 90 8.22 11.51 7.97
C GLY A 90 7.09 10.47 8.00
N ALA A 91 6.03 10.65 7.19
CA ALA A 91 4.94 9.68 7.10
C ALA A 91 5.44 8.30 6.62
N ILE A 92 6.31 8.27 5.61
CA ILE A 92 6.93 7.01 5.17
C ILE A 92 7.78 6.40 6.28
N HIS A 93 8.60 7.19 6.97
CA HIS A 93 9.40 6.72 8.11
C HIS A 93 8.52 6.11 9.21
N TYR A 94 7.45 6.81 9.61
CA TYR A 94 6.53 6.34 10.63
C TYR A 94 5.90 4.99 10.23
N LEU A 95 5.39 4.89 9.01
CA LEU A 95 4.77 3.65 8.54
C LEU A 95 5.76 2.48 8.47
N ARG A 96 6.97 2.70 7.95
CA ARG A 96 7.97 1.64 7.73
C ARG A 96 8.72 1.24 8.99
N ASP A 97 9.15 2.22 9.77
CA ASP A 97 10.09 2.00 10.86
C ASP A 97 9.42 1.95 12.23
N VAL A 98 8.32 2.69 12.42
CA VAL A 98 7.55 2.68 13.69
C VAL A 98 6.46 1.62 13.63
N GLU A 99 5.60 1.66 12.61
CA GLU A 99 4.46 0.72 12.50
C GLU A 99 4.81 -0.61 11.83
N LYS A 100 5.96 -0.71 11.17
CA LYS A 100 6.38 -1.89 10.38
C LYS A 100 5.40 -2.28 9.28
N VAL A 101 4.65 -1.32 8.75
CA VAL A 101 3.75 -1.47 7.61
C VAL A 101 4.57 -1.20 6.35
N MET A 102 4.79 -2.20 5.50
CA MET A 102 5.54 -2.06 4.24
C MET A 102 4.68 -1.68 3.04
N ASP A 103 3.44 -2.16 3.03
CA ASP A 103 2.45 -1.87 2.00
C ASP A 103 1.63 -0.64 2.46
N SER A 104 1.84 0.52 1.83
CA SER A 104 1.04 1.71 2.13
C SER A 104 0.61 2.44 0.86
N PRO A 105 -0.60 2.15 0.34
CA PRO A 105 -1.11 2.90 -0.79
C PRO A 105 -1.36 4.37 -0.38
N PRO A 106 -1.49 5.29 -1.36
CA PRO A 106 -1.72 6.71 -1.10
C PRO A 106 -2.82 7.02 -0.08
N ARG A 107 -3.89 6.22 -0.08
CA ARG A 107 -5.02 6.37 0.86
C ARG A 107 -4.61 6.17 2.32
N VAL A 108 -3.73 5.20 2.60
CA VAL A 108 -3.22 4.92 3.96
C VAL A 108 -2.34 6.06 4.45
N ILE A 109 -1.51 6.62 3.56
CA ILE A 109 -0.66 7.77 3.90
C ILE A 109 -1.54 8.99 4.18
N ASN A 110 -2.53 9.29 3.33
CA ASN A 110 -3.44 10.41 3.56
C ASN A 110 -4.24 10.26 4.87
N GLN A 111 -4.75 9.05 5.15
CA GLN A 111 -5.46 8.78 6.39
C GLN A 111 -4.59 9.06 7.63
N LEU A 112 -3.28 8.82 7.56
CA LEU A 112 -2.35 9.14 8.65
C LEU A 112 -2.29 10.65 8.95
N PHE A 113 -2.35 11.49 7.91
CA PHE A 113 -2.44 12.94 8.08
C PHE A 113 -3.78 13.35 8.70
N ASP A 114 -4.88 12.77 8.22
CA ASP A 114 -6.23 13.04 8.72
C ASP A 114 -6.37 12.62 10.20
N ASP A 115 -5.87 11.42 10.55
CA ASP A 115 -5.85 10.90 11.91
C ASP A 115 -5.05 11.80 12.87
N ALA A 116 -4.00 12.46 12.37
CA ALA A 116 -3.17 13.39 13.12
C ALA A 116 -3.73 14.82 13.19
N GLY A 117 -4.83 15.10 12.48
CA GLY A 117 -5.36 16.46 12.32
C GLY A 117 -4.36 17.41 11.65
N ILE A 118 -3.50 16.87 10.78
CA ILE A 118 -2.55 17.62 9.96
C ILE A 118 -3.14 17.72 8.56
N GLU A 119 -3.10 18.89 7.94
CA GLU A 119 -3.55 19.05 6.57
C GLU A 119 -2.79 18.10 5.65
N SER A 120 -3.53 17.32 4.85
CA SER A 120 -2.98 16.39 3.87
C SER A 120 -2.03 17.09 2.86
N PRO A 121 -1.04 16.38 2.29
CA PRO A 121 -0.17 16.95 1.26
C PRO A 121 -0.88 17.27 -0.07
N GLY A 122 -2.09 16.76 -0.30
CA GLY A 122 -2.77 16.90 -1.58
C GLY A 122 -2.16 15.98 -2.64
N ASN A 123 -1.29 16.49 -3.52
CA ASN A 123 -0.66 15.68 -4.56
C ASN A 123 0.50 14.83 -4.01
N LEU A 124 0.17 13.74 -3.33
CA LEU A 124 1.14 12.84 -2.70
C LEU A 124 2.15 12.25 -3.70
N SER A 125 1.68 11.84 -4.88
CA SER A 125 2.54 11.27 -5.93
C SER A 125 3.66 12.23 -6.34
N LEU A 126 3.37 13.53 -6.43
CA LEU A 126 4.38 14.56 -6.72
C LEU A 126 5.46 14.60 -5.64
N TYR A 127 5.08 14.56 -4.36
CA TYR A 127 6.06 14.59 -3.26
C TYR A 127 6.90 13.32 -3.22
N LEU A 128 6.28 12.14 -3.38
CA LEU A 128 7.01 10.87 -3.42
C LEU A 128 8.03 10.84 -4.56
N ASN A 129 7.64 11.30 -5.75
CA ASN A 129 8.55 11.37 -6.90
C ASN A 129 9.71 12.34 -6.64
N ARG A 130 9.44 13.54 -6.12
CA ARG A 130 10.50 14.52 -5.78
C ARG A 130 11.44 14.03 -4.68
N LEU A 131 10.93 13.30 -3.69
CA LEU A 131 11.76 12.71 -2.64
C LEU A 131 12.65 11.59 -3.19
N ARG A 132 12.15 10.82 -4.16
CA ARG A 132 12.95 9.81 -4.88
C ARG A 132 14.00 10.45 -5.79
N GLU A 133 13.67 11.50 -6.52
CA GLU A 133 14.62 12.26 -7.35
C GLU A 133 15.76 12.87 -6.52
N ARG A 134 15.49 13.16 -5.24
CA ARG A 134 16.49 13.63 -4.27
C ARG A 134 17.19 12.50 -3.53
N GLU A 135 16.95 11.25 -3.94
CA GLU A 135 17.53 10.05 -3.34
C GLU A 135 17.19 9.85 -1.86
N PHE A 136 16.11 10.47 -1.36
CA PHE A 136 15.65 10.29 0.03
C PHE A 136 14.73 9.07 0.19
N LEU A 137 14.14 8.63 -0.91
CA LEU A 137 13.31 7.43 -0.97
C LEU A 137 13.85 6.48 -2.03
N VAL A 138 13.84 5.20 -1.71
CA VAL A 138 14.13 4.10 -2.64
C VAL A 138 12.95 3.15 -2.71
N ILE A 139 12.85 2.43 -3.82
CA ILE A 139 11.84 1.40 -4.02
C ILE A 139 12.55 0.06 -3.97
N PRO A 140 12.18 -0.83 -3.04
CA PRO A 140 12.74 -2.18 -2.99
C PRO A 140 12.52 -2.93 -4.32
N SER A 141 13.52 -3.71 -4.71
CA SER A 141 13.47 -4.58 -5.90
C SER A 141 12.28 -5.53 -5.82
N GLY A 142 11.60 -5.79 -6.95
CA GLY A 142 10.45 -6.72 -7.02
C GLY A 142 9.08 -6.08 -6.72
N SER A 143 9.02 -4.76 -6.50
CA SER A 143 7.76 -4.05 -6.28
C SER A 143 7.24 -3.39 -7.57
N GLU A 144 6.16 -3.92 -8.14
CA GLU A 144 5.55 -3.37 -9.37
C GLU A 144 4.87 -1.99 -9.14
N ASP A 145 4.26 -1.79 -7.96
CA ASP A 145 3.65 -0.52 -7.57
C ASP A 145 4.66 0.38 -6.83
N LYS A 146 5.36 1.20 -7.63
CA LYS A 146 6.55 1.96 -7.25
C LYS A 146 6.41 2.78 -5.95
N ASN A 147 5.28 3.44 -5.73
CA ASN A 147 5.17 4.38 -4.61
C ASN A 147 4.61 3.74 -3.33
N ARG A 148 3.90 2.62 -3.44
CA ARG A 148 3.26 1.91 -2.32
C ARG A 148 4.27 1.29 -1.35
N TYR A 149 5.44 0.95 -1.85
CA TYR A 149 6.50 0.26 -1.10
C TYR A 149 7.75 1.13 -0.90
N ALA A 150 7.65 2.44 -1.16
CA ALA A 150 8.77 3.34 -0.94
C ALA A 150 9.28 3.25 0.52
N VAL A 151 10.59 3.21 0.69
CA VAL A 151 11.29 3.23 1.97
C VAL A 151 12.33 4.33 1.98
N LEU A 152 12.76 4.76 3.17
CA LEU A 152 13.83 5.73 3.27
C LEU A 152 15.16 5.12 2.81
N SER A 153 15.93 5.88 2.06
CA SER A 153 17.34 5.63 1.84
C SER A 153 18.16 6.02 3.08
N THR A 154 19.45 5.72 3.06
CA THR A 154 20.41 6.23 4.05
C THR A 154 20.39 7.76 4.10
N GLU A 155 20.39 8.42 2.95
CA GLU A 155 20.35 9.88 2.82
C GLU A 155 19.05 10.47 3.38
N GLY A 156 17.92 9.80 3.14
CA GLY A 156 16.62 10.18 3.67
C GLY A 156 16.55 10.07 5.20
N GLN A 157 17.12 8.99 5.76
CA GLN A 157 17.23 8.80 7.21
C GLN A 157 18.11 9.88 7.84
N GLU A 158 19.28 10.15 7.27
CA GLU A 158 20.16 11.23 7.75
C GLU A 158 19.47 12.61 7.70
N HIS A 159 18.73 12.89 6.63
CA HIS A 159 17.99 14.14 6.50
C HIS A 159 16.93 14.31 7.60
N LEU A 160 16.22 13.25 7.97
CA LEU A 160 15.29 13.29 9.10
C LEU A 160 16.02 13.43 10.45
N ASN A 161 17.10 12.67 10.66
CA ASN A 161 17.86 12.69 11.91
C ASN A 161 18.45 14.07 12.22
N LYS A 162 18.94 14.79 11.20
CA LYS A 162 19.42 16.18 11.32
C LYS A 162 18.36 17.16 11.81
N ARG A 163 17.07 16.80 11.72
CA ARG A 163 15.94 17.63 12.17
C ARG A 163 15.38 17.22 13.52
N SER A 164 15.58 15.96 13.92
CA SER A 164 15.27 15.45 15.25
C SER A 164 16.19 16.00 16.35
N THR A 165 17.39 16.44 15.98
CA THR A 165 18.43 16.98 16.89
C THR A 165 18.38 18.50 17.08
N LYS A 166 17.37 19.18 16.54
CA LYS A 166 17.16 20.64 16.69
C LYS A 166 16.02 20.93 17.64
#